data_AF-A0A920TUC2-F1
#
_entry.id   AF-A0A920TUC2-F1
#
_cell.length_a   1.000
_cell.length_b   1.000
_cell.length_c   1.000
_cell.angle_alpha   90.00
_cell.angle_beta   90.00
_cell.angle_gamma   90.00
#
_symmetry.space_group_name_H-M   'P 1'
#
loop_
_entity.id
_entity.type
_entity.pdbx_description
1 polymer ?
#
loop_
_entity_poly.entity_id
_entity_poly.type
_entity_poly.pdbx_seq_one_letter_code
_entity_poly.pdbx_strand_id
1 'polypeptide(L)' 'MVLLGTEQYSYEVLENWATLPDGWGFKEVAAVGTDSSDNVYCFNRGEHPMIVFDKNGNFLKSWGEGVFPEPMA' A
#
# COMPACT_ATOMS: atom_id res chain seq x y z
N MET A 1 5.07 11.67 -16.52
CA MET A 1 3.79 12.18 -16.02
C MET A 1 2.70 11.34 -16.65
N VAL A 2 2.04 10.49 -15.85
CA VAL A 2 0.92 9.65 -16.31
C VAL A 2 -0.36 10.28 -15.81
N LEU A 3 -1.29 10.57 -16.72
CA LEU A 3 -2.61 11.09 -16.41
C LEU A 3 -3.64 9.97 -16.63
N LEU A 4 -4.53 9.78 -15.66
CA LEU A 4 -5.61 8.80 -15.71
C LEU A 4 -6.97 9.52 -15.68
N GLY A 5 -7.95 8.95 -16.37
CA GLY A 5 -9.32 9.49 -16.44
C GLY A 5 -9.59 10.35 -17.67
N THR A 6 -10.83 10.82 -17.79
CA THR A 6 -11.34 11.61 -18.92
C THR A 6 -12.28 12.71 -18.42
N GLU A 7 -12.36 13.82 -19.17
CA GLU A 7 -13.29 14.92 -18.90
C GLU A 7 -13.12 15.54 -17.50
N GLN A 8 -14.16 15.45 -16.66
CA GLN A 8 -14.24 16.14 -15.37
C GLN A 8 -13.31 15.56 -14.29
N TYR A 9 -12.86 14.32 -14.46
CA TYR A 9 -12.00 13.65 -13.48
C TYR A 9 -10.73 13.15 -14.15
N SER A 10 -9.68 13.97 -14.03
CA SER A 10 -8.31 13.60 -14.39
C SER A 10 -7.43 13.55 -13.15
N TYR A 11 -6.59 12.53 -13.07
CA TYR A 11 -5.71 12.26 -11.94
C TYR A 11 -4.27 12.14 -12.44
N GLU A 12 -3.34 12.74 -11.70
CA GLU A 12 -1.91 12.54 -11.92
C GLU A 12 -1.42 11.38 -11.05
N VAL A 13 -0.69 10.45 -11.66
CA VAL A 13 -0.06 9.35 -10.94
C VAL A 13 1.14 9.87 -10.15
N LEU A 14 1.09 9.68 -8.84
CA LEU A 14 2.23 9.89 -7.96
C LEU A 14 3.05 8.60 -7.87
N GLU A 15 4.05 8.49 -8.73
CA GLU A 15 4.99 7.38 -8.75
C GLU A 15 5.76 7.29 -7.43
N ASN A 16 6.02 6.06 -6.95
CA ASN A 16 6.79 5.80 -5.73
C ASN A 16 6.26 6.51 -4.47
N TRP A 17 4.93 6.67 -4.37
CA TRP A 17 4.30 7.30 -3.22
C TRP A 17 4.65 6.62 -1.88
N ALA A 18 4.65 5.28 -1.83
CA ALA A 18 4.89 4.55 -0.58
C ALA A 18 6.38 4.48 -0.24
N THR A 19 6.73 4.92 0.97
CA THR A 19 8.06 4.76 1.56
C THR A 19 8.03 3.63 2.59
N LEU A 20 8.69 2.53 2.26
CA LEU A 20 8.83 1.36 3.13
C LEU A 20 10.08 1.46 4.02
N PRO A 21 10.10 0.79 5.18
CA PRO A 21 11.33 0.58 5.95
C PRO A 21 12.42 -0.13 5.13
N ASP A 22 13.68 0.11 5.48
CA ASP A 22 14.82 -0.50 4.79
C ASP A 22 14.73 -2.03 4.77
N GLY A 23 14.94 -2.61 3.59
CA GLY A 23 14.89 -4.05 3.37
C GLY A 23 13.48 -4.63 3.16
N TRP A 24 12.42 -3.82 3.28
CA TRP A 24 11.06 -4.27 3.03
C TRP A 24 10.69 -4.15 1.55
N GLY A 25 9.79 -5.02 1.11
CA GLY A 25 9.25 -4.98 -0.24
C GLY A 25 7.79 -5.42 -0.29
N PHE A 26 7.08 -4.92 -1.29
CA PHE A 26 5.79 -5.50 -1.67
C PHE A 26 6.02 -6.80 -2.46
N LYS A 27 5.17 -7.80 -2.24
CA LYS A 27 5.11 -9.02 -3.06
C LYS A 27 3.89 -8.98 -3.96
N GLU A 28 2.70 -9.14 -3.36
CA GLU A 28 1.41 -8.94 -4.05
C GLU A 28 0.47 -8.15 -3.14
N VAL A 29 0.18 -6.89 -3.50
CA VAL A 29 -0.82 -6.10 -2.77
C VAL A 29 -2.21 -6.48 -3.30
N ALA A 30 -2.88 -7.40 -2.59
CA ALA A 30 -4.14 -7.98 -3.02
C ALA A 30 -5.35 -7.06 -2.76
N ALA A 31 -5.23 -6.13 -1.82
CA ALA A 31 -6.26 -5.15 -1.50
C ALA A 31 -5.68 -3.87 -0.90
N VAL A 32 -6.39 -2.77 -1.11
CA VAL A 32 -6.14 -1.48 -0.46
C VAL A 32 -7.44 -0.90 0.08
N GLY A 33 -7.36 -0.14 1.18
CA GLY A 33 -8.49 0.60 1.74
C GLY A 33 -8.01 1.82 2.53
N THR A 34 -8.91 2.74 2.84
CA THR A 34 -8.58 3.96 3.60
C THR A 34 -9.46 4.14 4.83
N ASP A 35 -8.93 4.81 5.85
CA ASP A 35 -9.71 5.28 7.00
C ASP A 35 -10.09 6.77 6.87
N SER A 36 -10.81 7.31 7.86
CA SER A 36 -11.26 8.72 7.87
C SER A 36 -10.13 9.75 8.03
N SER A 37 -8.89 9.30 8.26
CA SER A 37 -7.70 10.15 8.34
C SER A 37 -6.82 10.04 7.10
N ASP A 38 -7.34 9.44 6.02
CA ASP A 38 -6.63 9.16 4.77
C ASP A 38 -5.40 8.25 4.96
N ASN A 39 -5.35 7.45 6.03
CA ASN A 39 -4.34 6.40 6.11
C ASN A 39 -4.70 5.30 5.13
N VAL A 40 -3.71 4.79 4.40
CA VAL A 40 -3.89 3.73 3.41
C VAL A 40 -3.44 2.40 4.00
N TYR A 41 -4.33 1.43 3.98
CA TYR A 41 -4.11 0.07 4.46
C TYR A 41 -3.87 -0.81 3.24
N CYS A 42 -2.70 -1.42 3.15
CA CYS A 42 -2.32 -2.33 2.07
C CYS A 42 -2.26 -3.75 2.62
N PHE A 43 -3.03 -4.66 2.03
CA PHE A 43 -2.91 -6.10 2.30
C PHE A 43 -1.92 -6.72 1.30
N ASN A 44 -0.68 -6.85 1.73
CA ASN A 44 0.47 -7.38 1.01
C ASN A 44 0.63 -8.88 1.30
N ARG A 45 0.71 -9.75 0.31
CA ARG A 45 0.91 -11.20 0.53
C ARG A 45 2.37 -11.60 0.70
N GLY A 46 3.18 -10.74 1.31
CA GLY A 46 4.60 -10.98 1.61
C GLY A 46 4.85 -11.10 3.11
N GLU A 47 6.12 -10.90 3.50
CA GLU A 47 6.57 -11.02 4.90
C GLU A 47 5.81 -10.11 5.87
N HIS A 48 5.32 -8.95 5.40
CA HIS A 48 4.54 -7.98 6.18
C HIS A 48 3.12 -7.86 5.62
N PRO A 49 2.13 -8.57 6.21
CA PRO A 49 0.82 -8.72 5.58
C PRO A 49 -0.03 -7.46 5.52
N MET A 50 -0.18 -6.76 6.64
CA MET A 50 -0.84 -5.46 6.68
C MET A 50 0.22 -4.40 6.83
N ILE A 51 0.27 -3.45 5.90
CA ILE A 51 1.16 -2.29 5.94
C ILE A 51 0.28 -1.04 5.84
N VAL A 52 0.48 -0.10 6.76
CA VAL A 52 -0.31 1.13 6.82
C VAL A 52 0.58 2.34 6.61
N PHE A 53 0.13 3.24 5.76
CA PHE A 53 0.80 4.49 5.44
C PHE A 53 -0.10 5.68 5.76
N ASP A 54 0.50 6.84 6.02
CA ASP A 54 -0.25 8.11 5.98
C ASP A 54 -0.57 8.51 4.53
N LYS A 55 -1.36 9.57 4.34
CA LYS A 55 -1.73 10.07 3.02
C LYS A 55 -0.55 10.47 2.11
N ASN A 56 0.62 10.73 2.69
CA ASN A 56 1.82 11.11 1.96
C ASN A 56 2.72 9.89 1.67
N GLY A 57 2.29 8.69 2.07
CA GLY A 57 3.00 7.44 1.84
C GLY A 57 4.08 7.14 2.87
N ASN A 58 4.09 7.83 4.01
CA ASN A 58 5.01 7.51 5.10
C ASN A 58 4.50 6.28 5.84
N PHE A 59 5.37 5.29 6.06
CA PHE A 59 5.06 4.13 6.88
C PHE A 59 4.62 4.53 8.29
N LEU A 60 3.50 3.98 8.75
CA LEU A 60 2.96 4.18 10.09
C LEU A 60 3.12 2.94 10.96
N LYS A 61 2.69 1.77 10.46
CA LYS A 61 2.69 0.50 11.21
C LYS A 61 2.44 -0.70 10.31
N SER A 62 2.76 -1.90 10.82
CA SER A 62 2.39 -3.18 10.22
C SER A 62 1.82 -4.16 11.24
N TRP A 63 1.12 -5.19 10.77
CA TRP A 63 0.74 -6.38 11.54
C TRP A 63 0.35 -7.55 10.63
N GLY A 64 0.08 -8.71 11.25
CA GLY A 64 -0.47 -9.90 10.58
C GLY A 64 0.56 -10.97 10.24
N GLU A 65 1.84 -10.74 10.55
CA GLU A 65 2.91 -11.71 10.44
C GLU A 65 2.55 -13.02 11.16
N GLY A 66 2.68 -14.15 10.47
CA GLY A 66 2.32 -15.47 10.99
C GLY A 66 0.81 -15.77 11.08
N VAL A 67 -0.06 -14.78 10.81
CA VAL A 67 -1.53 -14.96 10.76
C VAL A 67 -1.99 -15.31 9.34
N PHE A 68 -1.38 -14.66 8.35
CA PHE A 68 -1.63 -14.92 6.95
C PHE A 68 -0.50 -15.79 6.40
N PRO A 69 -0.74 -17.09 6.15
CA PRO A 69 0.27 -17.93 5.52
C PRO A 69 0.54 -17.39 4.10
N GLU A 70 1.81 -17.34 3.70
CA GLU A 70 2.15 -17.05 2.31
C GLU A 70 1.41 -18.06 1.42
N PRO A 71 0.57 -17.61 0.46
CA PRO A 71 -0.02 -18.53 -0.50
C PRO A 71 1.11 -19.01 -1.42
N MET A 72 1.55 -20.24 -1.17
CA MET A 72 2.57 -21.01 -1.89
C MET A 72 3.99 -20.41 -1.85
N ALA A 73 4.85 -21.04 -1.05
CA ALA A 73 6.25 -21.18 -1.40
C ALA A 73 6.40 -22.02 -2.68
#